data_AF-A0A023EVY6-F1
#
_entry.id   AF-A0A023EVY6-F1
#
_cell.length_a   1.000
_cell.length_b   1.000
_cell.length_c   1.000
_cell.angle_alpha   90.00
_cell.angle_beta   90.00
_cell.angle_gamma   90.00
#
_symmetry.space_group_name_H-M   'P 1'
#
loop_
_entity.id
_entity.type
_entity.pdbx_description
1 polymer ?
#
loop_
_entity_poly.entity_id
_entity_poly.type
_entity_poly.pdbx_seq_one_letter_code
_entity_poly.pdbx_strand_id
1 'polypeptide(L)'
;MEDQISQDSSDVEMNNSKGVLLKIANLYAEQLMSDVCLVVGANRYPAHRVILCASSDVFQVMLMNPEWNECRESVIELKEDPMCSMVFPQFLKYLYVGQIKVSIQTVMPMLELADKYNIKDLVELCVDYMMKHIAKAATQGYMVSWFQYTISLGSGHVELTQALKRFLKWNLDIVSESNDFNELCGMILVTLLQQNDLVVQSEYTLFGYLEKWLLYKKDQLDKDPEMSEEERQSELVSTIEAVFAHVRFAMMSPAELANVLTCPIFRFHKEFFVERVAIGMCYHSGRDDRIREIRAQENGTLQFTPRLYTNDRWSLSMMIDEFEKIENYQNFVWCFFSQKHLSECYEDQSVAWEIELFPRGVKYNRAMLIGVFNMPVNTEIPESIIRTVRLKVLCQERLQEDQRFRIGVLISGVQNRITHIRTCHVRTAYFSNDFRVLNIDNLIPYDELQLSAVNLSPHLIGEKRDTIRLQVIIAPLGEYACTDMPTFEFKDL
;
A
#
# COMPACT_ATOMS: atom_id res chain seq x y z
N MET A 1 -60.32 -9.63 -29.97
CA MET A 1 -60.23 -11.01 -30.48
C MET A 1 -58.74 -11.27 -30.60
N GLU A 2 -58.05 -11.74 -29.58
CA GLU A 2 -58.35 -12.87 -28.69
C GLU A 2 -58.25 -12.48 -27.21
N ASP A 3 -59.27 -12.89 -26.45
CA ASP A 3 -59.25 -13.00 -24.99
C ASP A 3 -58.81 -14.42 -24.59
N GLN A 4 -58.47 -14.56 -23.30
CA GLN A 4 -58.42 -15.77 -22.45
C GLN A 4 -57.03 -16.45 -22.37
N ILE A 5 -56.41 -16.72 -21.21
CA ILE A 5 -56.82 -16.78 -19.80
C ILE A 5 -55.60 -16.31 -18.96
N SER A 6 -55.78 -15.38 -18.02
CA SER A 6 -54.86 -15.22 -16.88
C SER A 6 -55.69 -15.32 -15.61
N GLN A 7 -55.46 -16.38 -14.85
CA GLN A 7 -56.12 -16.67 -13.58
C GLN A 7 -55.94 -15.49 -12.60
N ASP A 8 -57.04 -15.05 -11.99
CA ASP A 8 -57.04 -14.27 -10.75
C ASP A 8 -56.28 -15.06 -9.66
N SER A 9 -55.04 -14.67 -9.34
CA SER A 9 -54.42 -15.03 -8.06
C SER A 9 -54.70 -13.91 -7.06
N SER A 10 -55.82 -14.01 -6.34
CA SER A 10 -56.14 -13.14 -5.21
C SER A 10 -55.32 -13.53 -3.97
N ASP A 11 -54.00 -13.64 -4.12
CA ASP A 11 -53.10 -14.05 -3.05
C ASP A 11 -52.63 -12.81 -2.27
N VAL A 12 -52.91 -12.79 -0.97
CA VAL A 12 -52.44 -11.75 -0.04
C VAL A 12 -51.18 -12.27 0.66
N GLU A 13 -50.03 -11.72 0.32
CA GLU A 13 -48.75 -12.07 0.93
C GLU A 13 -48.48 -11.21 2.17
N MET A 14 -48.34 -11.81 3.35
CA MET A 14 -48.05 -11.10 4.60
C MET A 14 -46.55 -11.16 4.94
N ASN A 15 -45.85 -10.03 4.83
CA ASN A 15 -44.43 -9.94 5.20
C ASN A 15 -44.25 -9.52 6.67
N ASN A 16 -44.04 -10.50 7.56
CA ASN A 16 -43.76 -10.28 8.99
C ASN A 16 -42.32 -10.67 9.40
N SER A 17 -41.38 -10.64 8.45
CA SER A 17 -39.97 -10.99 8.66
C SER A 17 -39.32 -10.23 9.85
N LYS A 18 -39.58 -8.93 9.97
CA LYS A 18 -39.09 -8.09 11.07
C LYS A 18 -39.62 -8.53 12.44
N GLY A 19 -40.90 -8.92 12.51
CA GLY A 19 -41.51 -9.40 13.75
C GLY A 19 -40.93 -10.75 14.20
N VAL A 20 -40.60 -11.62 13.26
CA VAL A 20 -39.91 -12.90 13.54
C VAL A 20 -38.50 -12.66 14.07
N LEU A 21 -37.71 -11.79 13.43
CA LEU A 21 -36.37 -11.43 13.90
C LEU A 21 -36.40 -10.82 15.30
N LEU A 22 -37.40 -9.99 15.61
CA LEU A 22 -37.53 -9.41 16.95
C LEU A 22 -37.82 -10.46 18.02
N LYS A 23 -38.61 -11.50 17.69
CA LYS A 23 -38.82 -12.64 18.59
C LYS A 23 -37.53 -13.44 18.82
N ILE A 24 -36.74 -13.66 17.78
CA ILE A 24 -35.44 -14.34 17.88
C ILE A 24 -34.46 -13.52 18.71
N ALA A 25 -34.43 -12.19 18.52
CA ALA A 25 -33.61 -11.29 19.32
C ALA A 25 -34.01 -11.30 20.82
N ASN A 26 -35.29 -11.46 21.13
CA ASN A 26 -35.75 -11.61 22.52
C ASN A 26 -35.25 -12.91 23.16
N LEU A 27 -35.12 -14.01 22.40
CA LEU A 27 -34.53 -15.26 22.92
C LEU A 27 -33.08 -15.05 23.37
N TYR A 28 -32.31 -14.24 22.65
CA TYR A 28 -30.95 -13.86 23.05
C TYR A 28 -30.93 -13.03 24.34
N ALA A 29 -31.84 -12.07 24.47
CA ALA A 29 -31.90 -11.17 25.63
C ALA A 29 -32.37 -11.87 26.91
N GLU A 30 -33.36 -12.75 26.80
CA GLU A 30 -33.95 -13.46 27.94
C GLU A 30 -33.24 -14.79 28.27
N GLN A 31 -32.41 -15.29 27.34
CA GLN A 31 -31.68 -16.57 27.45
C GLN A 31 -32.57 -17.80 27.66
N LEU A 32 -33.88 -17.65 27.48
CA LEU A 32 -34.87 -18.73 27.59
C LEU A 32 -34.62 -19.77 26.49
N MET A 33 -34.72 -21.05 26.84
CA MET A 33 -34.54 -22.19 25.92
C MET A 33 -33.11 -22.36 25.37
N SER A 34 -32.10 -21.76 25.99
CA SER A 34 -30.69 -22.01 25.66
C SER A 34 -30.34 -23.48 25.91
N ASP A 35 -29.89 -24.17 24.86
CA ASP A 35 -29.53 -25.60 24.86
C ASP A 35 -28.01 -25.84 24.81
N VAL A 36 -27.22 -24.77 24.72
CA VAL A 36 -25.75 -24.79 24.78
C VAL A 36 -25.20 -23.54 25.46
N CYS A 37 -24.03 -23.66 26.08
CA CYS A 37 -23.29 -22.56 26.69
C CYS A 37 -21.87 -22.48 26.12
N LEU A 38 -21.54 -21.38 25.45
CA LEU A 38 -20.21 -21.13 24.92
C LEU A 38 -19.35 -20.47 25.99
N VAL A 39 -18.16 -21.01 26.26
CA VAL A 39 -17.19 -20.45 27.19
C VAL A 39 -16.05 -19.85 26.37
N VAL A 40 -15.83 -18.54 26.50
CA VAL A 40 -14.73 -17.84 25.81
C VAL A 40 -13.92 -17.09 26.87
N GLY A 41 -12.69 -17.56 27.09
CA GLY A 41 -11.88 -17.12 28.23
C GLY A 41 -12.61 -17.35 29.56
N ALA A 42 -12.83 -16.28 30.33
CA ALA A 42 -13.54 -16.35 31.60
C ALA A 42 -15.07 -16.19 31.48
N ASN A 43 -15.58 -15.86 30.30
CA ASN A 43 -16.99 -15.49 30.10
C ASN A 43 -17.81 -16.67 29.58
N ARG A 44 -19.08 -16.73 30.02
CA ARG A 44 -20.04 -17.76 29.62
C ARG A 44 -21.20 -17.12 28.85
N TYR A 45 -21.55 -17.70 27.71
CA TYR A 45 -22.59 -17.20 26.81
C TYR A 45 -23.62 -18.31 26.53
N PRO A 46 -24.78 -18.28 27.20
CA PRO A 46 -25.92 -19.13 26.84
C PRO A 46 -26.38 -18.84 25.41
N ALA A 47 -26.59 -19.88 24.61
CA ALA A 47 -26.95 -19.77 23.21
C ALA A 47 -27.84 -20.93 22.75
N HIS A 48 -28.30 -20.85 21.50
CA HIS A 48 -29.18 -21.82 20.87
C HIS A 48 -28.48 -22.50 19.69
N ARG A 49 -28.33 -23.83 19.74
CA ARG A 49 -27.64 -24.61 18.70
C ARG A 49 -28.24 -24.36 17.33
N VAL A 50 -29.56 -24.30 17.22
CA VAL A 50 -30.25 -24.06 15.94
C VAL A 50 -29.85 -22.73 15.29
N ILE A 51 -29.65 -21.67 16.08
CA ILE A 51 -29.26 -20.35 15.58
C ILE A 51 -27.78 -20.35 15.20
N LEU A 52 -26.93 -20.94 16.04
CA LEU A 52 -25.49 -21.05 15.76
C LEU A 52 -25.23 -21.84 14.47
N CYS A 53 -25.88 -22.99 14.29
CA CYS A 53 -25.74 -23.83 13.10
C CYS A 53 -26.34 -23.19 11.85
N ALA A 54 -27.42 -22.40 11.98
CA ALA A 54 -28.01 -21.71 10.84
C ALA A 54 -27.14 -20.56 10.33
N SER A 55 -26.36 -19.92 11.22
CA SER A 55 -25.57 -18.73 10.90
C SER A 55 -24.09 -19.03 10.60
N SER A 56 -23.60 -20.25 10.84
CA SER A 56 -22.20 -20.62 10.66
C SER A 56 -22.05 -22.10 10.30
N ASP A 57 -21.41 -22.37 9.17
CA ASP A 57 -21.09 -23.73 8.72
C ASP A 57 -20.16 -24.44 9.72
N VAL A 58 -19.27 -23.70 10.39
CA VAL A 58 -18.34 -24.24 11.38
C VAL A 58 -19.08 -24.70 12.63
N PHE A 59 -20.00 -23.87 13.15
CA PHE A 59 -20.87 -24.29 14.25
C PHE A 59 -21.78 -25.45 13.83
N GLN A 60 -22.26 -25.47 12.58
CA GLN A 60 -23.05 -26.58 12.07
C GLN A 60 -22.27 -27.90 12.14
N VAL A 61 -21.04 -27.94 11.62
CA VAL A 61 -20.19 -29.13 11.66
C VAL A 61 -19.88 -29.52 13.10
N MET A 62 -19.44 -28.57 13.92
CA MET A 62 -19.03 -28.81 15.32
C MET A 62 -20.18 -29.32 16.20
N LEU A 63 -21.40 -28.82 15.99
CA LEU A 63 -22.57 -29.12 16.84
C LEU A 63 -23.48 -30.22 16.29
N MET A 64 -23.40 -30.57 15.00
CA MET A 64 -24.27 -31.59 14.42
C MET A 64 -23.54 -32.89 14.07
N ASN A 65 -22.22 -32.87 13.88
CA ASN A 65 -21.47 -34.08 13.55
C ASN A 65 -21.20 -34.90 14.82
N PRO A 66 -21.71 -36.14 14.94
CA PRO A 66 -21.50 -37.00 16.12
C PRO A 66 -20.04 -37.41 16.36
N GLU A 67 -19.16 -37.20 15.39
CA GLU A 67 -17.71 -37.45 15.50
C GLU A 67 -17.00 -36.42 16.37
N TRP A 68 -17.62 -35.25 16.60
CA TRP A 68 -17.09 -34.19 17.47
C TRP A 68 -17.67 -34.32 18.87
N ASN A 69 -16.83 -34.19 19.90
CA ASN A 69 -17.25 -34.33 21.30
C ASN A 69 -18.25 -33.23 21.69
N GLU A 70 -18.06 -32.04 21.13
CA GLU A 70 -18.87 -30.84 21.26
C GLU A 70 -20.33 -31.09 20.86
N CYS A 71 -20.60 -32.05 19.97
CA CYS A 71 -21.95 -32.43 19.58
C CYS A 71 -22.77 -32.98 20.78
N ARG A 72 -22.15 -33.56 21.80
CA ARG A 72 -22.85 -34.15 22.96
C ARG A 72 -22.75 -33.29 24.22
N GLU A 73 -21.91 -32.26 24.19
CA GLU A 73 -21.71 -31.38 25.33
C GLU A 73 -22.71 -30.22 25.36
N SER A 74 -23.07 -29.81 26.57
CA SER A 74 -23.93 -28.63 26.82
C SER A 74 -23.11 -27.38 27.10
N VAL A 75 -21.81 -27.52 27.37
CA VAL A 75 -20.86 -26.44 27.62
C VAL A 75 -19.68 -26.65 26.68
N ILE A 76 -19.38 -25.66 25.85
CA ILE A 76 -18.33 -25.75 24.82
C ILE A 76 -17.32 -24.67 25.07
N GLU A 77 -16.06 -25.04 25.22
CA GLU A 77 -14.96 -24.09 25.41
C GLU A 77 -14.36 -23.70 24.06
N LEU A 78 -14.47 -22.41 23.72
CA LEU A 78 -13.89 -21.83 22.52
C LEU A 78 -12.61 -21.10 22.89
N LYS A 79 -11.50 -21.56 22.32
CA LYS A 79 -10.19 -20.91 22.48
C LYS A 79 -10.10 -19.77 21.48
N GLU A 80 -10.25 -18.55 21.98
CA GLU A 80 -10.12 -17.32 21.21
C GLU A 80 -9.01 -16.45 21.78
N ASP A 81 -8.36 -15.69 20.91
CA ASP A 81 -7.40 -14.69 21.35
C ASP A 81 -8.06 -13.65 22.27
N PRO A 82 -7.29 -13.00 23.17
CA PRO A 82 -7.84 -12.05 24.12
C PRO A 82 -8.63 -10.91 23.46
N MET A 83 -8.16 -10.42 22.31
CA MET A 83 -8.84 -9.37 21.54
C MET A 83 -10.16 -9.87 20.95
N CYS A 84 -10.19 -11.09 20.42
CA CYS A 84 -11.39 -11.76 19.91
C CYS A 84 -12.40 -12.02 21.03
N SER A 85 -11.95 -12.43 22.20
CA SER A 85 -12.77 -12.63 23.39
C SER A 85 -13.53 -11.36 23.82
N MET A 86 -12.90 -10.18 23.67
CA MET A 86 -13.54 -8.89 23.98
C MET A 86 -14.69 -8.54 23.04
N VAL A 87 -14.57 -8.91 21.76
CA VAL A 87 -15.57 -8.60 20.73
C VAL A 87 -16.60 -9.71 20.53
N PHE A 88 -16.35 -10.90 21.08
CA PHE A 88 -17.23 -12.06 21.00
C PHE A 88 -18.70 -11.82 21.38
N PRO A 89 -19.05 -11.03 22.43
CA PRO A 89 -20.46 -10.76 22.75
C PRO A 89 -21.19 -10.06 21.60
N GLN A 90 -20.50 -9.15 20.92
CA GLN A 90 -21.06 -8.40 19.80
C GLN A 90 -21.15 -9.26 18.54
N PHE A 91 -20.17 -10.14 18.31
CA PHE A 91 -20.22 -11.17 17.27
C PHE A 91 -21.41 -12.13 17.49
N LEU A 92 -21.56 -12.66 18.69
CA LEU A 92 -22.67 -13.57 19.03
C LEU A 92 -24.02 -12.87 18.85
N LYS A 93 -24.16 -11.61 19.30
CA LYS A 93 -25.37 -10.82 19.08
C LYS A 93 -25.71 -10.64 17.59
N TYR A 94 -24.70 -10.49 16.73
CA TYR A 94 -24.91 -10.39 15.29
C TYR A 94 -25.59 -11.64 14.72
N LEU A 95 -25.26 -12.84 15.22
CA LEU A 95 -25.90 -14.09 14.78
C LEU A 95 -27.43 -14.13 15.02
N TYR A 96 -27.92 -13.35 15.99
CA TYR A 96 -29.34 -13.30 16.35
C TYR A 96 -30.09 -12.13 15.71
N VAL A 97 -29.41 -10.99 15.52
CA VAL A 97 -30.07 -9.72 15.14
C VAL A 97 -29.70 -9.29 13.72
N GLY A 98 -28.62 -9.83 13.13
CA GLY A 98 -28.09 -9.42 11.83
C GLY A 98 -27.53 -7.99 11.80
N GLN A 99 -27.30 -7.38 12.97
CA GLN A 99 -26.82 -6.00 13.09
C GLN A 99 -25.55 -5.94 13.92
N ILE A 100 -24.54 -5.25 13.40
CA ILE A 100 -23.25 -5.05 14.05
C ILE A 100 -22.72 -3.64 13.79
N LYS A 101 -21.90 -3.14 14.72
CA LYS A 101 -21.20 -1.86 14.58
C LYS A 101 -19.71 -2.11 14.68
N VAL A 102 -19.01 -1.89 13.59
CA VAL A 102 -17.58 -2.13 13.49
C VAL A 102 -16.84 -0.79 13.60
N SER A 103 -15.70 -0.81 14.29
CA SER A 103 -14.81 0.33 14.50
C SER A 103 -13.38 -0.05 14.10
N ILE A 104 -12.46 0.90 14.03
CA ILE A 104 -11.05 0.63 13.67
C ILE A 104 -10.39 -0.35 14.64
N GLN A 105 -10.74 -0.29 15.92
CA GLN A 105 -10.15 -1.14 16.96
C GLN A 105 -10.77 -2.54 16.96
N THR A 106 -12.04 -2.65 16.56
CA THR A 106 -12.79 -3.91 16.63
C THR A 106 -12.83 -4.67 15.30
N VAL A 107 -12.53 -4.02 14.17
CA VAL A 107 -12.67 -4.65 12.85
C VAL A 107 -11.76 -5.84 12.65
N MET A 108 -10.52 -5.79 13.12
CA MET A 108 -9.57 -6.90 13.00
C MET A 108 -10.02 -8.14 13.80
N PRO A 109 -10.26 -8.07 15.12
CA PRO A 109 -10.72 -9.24 15.86
C PRO A 109 -12.13 -9.69 15.43
N MET A 110 -12.96 -8.79 14.88
CA MET A 110 -14.24 -9.18 14.26
C MET A 110 -14.06 -9.95 12.96
N LEU A 111 -13.13 -9.53 12.10
CA LEU A 111 -12.78 -10.25 10.87
C LEU A 111 -12.25 -11.65 11.23
N GLU A 112 -11.43 -11.75 12.28
CA GLU A 112 -10.90 -13.02 12.74
C GLU A 112 -11.97 -14.01 13.19
N LEU A 113 -12.92 -13.55 14.01
CA LEU A 113 -14.09 -14.38 14.36
C LEU A 113 -14.92 -14.72 13.11
N ALA A 114 -15.13 -13.76 12.21
CA ALA A 114 -15.93 -13.98 11.01
C ALA A 114 -15.30 -15.03 10.08
N ASP A 115 -13.99 -14.98 9.86
CA ASP A 115 -13.26 -15.97 9.07
C ASP A 115 -13.23 -17.33 9.78
N LYS A 116 -12.92 -17.37 11.08
CA LYS A 116 -12.85 -18.61 11.87
C LYS A 116 -14.18 -19.37 11.92
N TYR A 117 -15.29 -18.64 12.01
CA TYR A 117 -16.64 -19.22 12.03
C TYR A 117 -17.33 -19.20 10.65
N ASN A 118 -16.61 -18.85 9.58
CA ASN A 118 -17.08 -18.81 8.20
C ASN A 118 -18.39 -18.03 7.98
N ILE A 119 -18.42 -16.78 8.42
CA ILE A 119 -19.56 -15.87 8.28
C ILE A 119 -19.31 -14.84 7.20
N LYS A 120 -19.64 -15.21 5.96
CA LYS A 120 -19.29 -14.46 4.74
C LYS A 120 -19.75 -13.00 4.76
N ASP A 121 -20.99 -12.74 5.13
CA ASP A 121 -21.54 -11.38 5.17
C ASP A 121 -20.74 -10.46 6.12
N LEU A 122 -20.26 -11.01 7.23
CA LEU A 122 -19.47 -10.26 8.21
C LEU A 122 -18.03 -10.07 7.75
N VAL A 123 -17.45 -11.08 7.09
CA VAL A 123 -16.14 -11.00 6.44
C VAL A 123 -16.13 -9.89 5.41
N GLU A 124 -17.11 -9.88 4.49
CA GLU A 124 -17.26 -8.85 3.46
C GLU A 124 -17.38 -7.45 4.08
N LEU A 125 -18.23 -7.29 5.09
CA LEU A 125 -18.38 -6.02 5.81
C LEU A 125 -17.06 -5.54 6.44
N CYS A 126 -16.32 -6.43 7.11
CA CYS A 126 -15.05 -6.10 7.74
C CYS A 126 -13.98 -5.72 6.70
N VAL A 127 -13.84 -6.49 5.62
CA VAL A 127 -12.89 -6.21 4.53
C VAL A 127 -13.20 -4.87 3.86
N ASP A 128 -14.48 -4.61 3.55
CA ASP A 128 -14.93 -3.35 2.99
C ASP A 128 -14.61 -2.15 3.90
N TYR A 129 -14.83 -2.33 5.20
CA TYR A 129 -14.50 -1.33 6.20
C TYR A 129 -13.00 -1.07 6.24
N MET A 130 -12.17 -2.12 6.32
CA MET A 130 -10.72 -1.99 6.34
C MET A 130 -10.22 -1.27 5.08
N MET A 131 -10.69 -1.65 3.89
CA MET A 131 -10.35 -1.01 2.61
C MET A 131 -10.67 0.50 2.60
N LYS A 132 -11.80 0.91 3.18
CA LYS A 132 -12.20 2.33 3.29
C LYS A 132 -11.46 3.08 4.39
N HIS A 133 -10.78 2.39 5.31
CA HIS A 133 -10.18 2.98 6.50
C HIS A 133 -8.66 2.78 6.66
N ILE A 134 -7.95 2.29 5.64
CA ILE A 134 -6.49 2.09 5.65
C ILE A 134 -5.71 3.33 6.11
N ALA A 135 -5.95 4.49 5.49
CA ALA A 135 -5.22 5.71 5.85
C ALA A 135 -5.40 6.12 7.31
N LYS A 136 -6.61 5.90 7.84
CA LYS A 136 -6.92 6.19 9.26
C LYS A 136 -6.27 5.17 10.19
N ALA A 137 -6.26 3.90 9.80
CA ALA A 137 -5.55 2.84 10.54
C ALA A 137 -4.04 3.13 10.63
N ALA A 138 -3.41 3.63 9.56
CA ALA A 138 -2.00 4.00 9.58
C ALA A 138 -1.71 5.10 10.60
N THR A 139 -2.49 6.18 10.61
CA THR A 139 -2.31 7.28 11.58
C THR A 139 -2.65 6.89 13.02
N GLN A 140 -3.49 5.88 13.22
CA GLN A 140 -3.93 5.43 14.54
C GLN A 140 -3.12 4.22 15.05
N GLY A 141 -2.17 3.70 14.28
CA GLY A 141 -1.31 2.58 14.66
C GLY A 141 -2.02 1.22 14.68
N TYR A 142 -2.86 0.94 13.68
CA TYR A 142 -3.51 -0.37 13.49
C TYR A 142 -3.17 -1.02 12.15
N MET A 143 -2.39 -0.36 11.29
CA MET A 143 -2.18 -0.82 9.91
C MET A 143 -1.22 -2.01 9.84
N VAL A 144 -0.17 -2.02 10.65
CA VAL A 144 0.82 -3.12 10.68
C VAL A 144 0.19 -4.36 11.27
N SER A 145 -0.59 -4.24 12.34
CA SER A 145 -1.38 -5.37 12.88
C SER A 145 -2.39 -5.92 11.87
N TRP A 146 -3.14 -5.05 11.18
CA TRP A 146 -4.01 -5.49 10.08
C TRP A 146 -3.21 -6.21 8.98
N PHE A 147 -2.05 -5.67 8.62
CA PHE A 147 -1.22 -6.25 7.59
C PHE A 147 -0.69 -7.63 8.00
N GLN A 148 -0.08 -7.77 9.18
CA GLN A 148 0.43 -9.04 9.70
C GLN A 148 -0.66 -10.12 9.74
N TYR A 149 -1.87 -9.75 10.19
CA TYR A 149 -3.03 -10.65 10.17
C TYR A 149 -3.42 -11.11 8.76
N THR A 150 -3.46 -10.17 7.81
CA THR A 150 -3.83 -10.52 6.42
C THR A 150 -2.78 -11.39 5.72
N ILE A 151 -1.53 -11.38 6.17
CA ILE A 151 -0.50 -12.28 5.62
C ILE A 151 -0.54 -13.65 6.32
N SER A 152 -0.81 -13.72 7.62
CA SER A 152 -0.89 -15.00 8.35
C SER A 152 -2.07 -15.86 7.88
N LEU A 153 -3.18 -15.27 7.44
CA LEU A 153 -4.31 -15.99 6.85
C LEU A 153 -4.08 -16.45 5.40
N GLY A 154 -2.96 -16.07 4.77
CA GLY A 154 -2.68 -16.40 3.38
C GLY A 154 -3.71 -15.80 2.39
N SER A 155 -4.15 -16.61 1.42
CA SER A 155 -4.94 -16.19 0.24
C SER A 155 -6.41 -15.81 0.50
N GLY A 156 -6.85 -15.70 1.75
CA GLY A 156 -8.25 -15.38 2.08
C GLY A 156 -8.70 -14.02 1.55
N HIS A 157 -7.86 -12.99 1.70
CA HIS A 157 -8.19 -11.59 1.38
C HIS A 157 -7.15 -10.91 0.50
N VAL A 158 -6.87 -11.49 -0.68
CA VAL A 158 -5.79 -11.03 -1.58
C VAL A 158 -5.88 -9.54 -1.91
N GLU A 159 -7.09 -9.00 -2.14
CA GLU A 159 -7.29 -7.60 -2.51
C GLU A 159 -6.92 -6.64 -1.36
N LEU A 160 -7.37 -6.94 -0.13
CA LEU A 160 -7.05 -6.16 1.05
C LEU A 160 -5.54 -6.19 1.34
N THR A 161 -4.95 -7.39 1.28
CA THR A 161 -3.51 -7.59 1.43
C THR A 161 -2.74 -6.75 0.41
N GLN A 162 -3.14 -6.75 -0.86
CA GLN A 162 -2.51 -5.92 -1.90
C GLN A 162 -2.70 -4.42 -1.64
N ALA A 163 -3.85 -3.99 -1.16
CA ALA A 163 -4.11 -2.59 -0.83
C ALA A 163 -3.24 -2.11 0.35
N LEU A 164 -3.14 -2.90 1.42
CA LEU A 164 -2.26 -2.62 2.56
C LEU A 164 -0.80 -2.59 2.14
N LYS A 165 -0.36 -3.56 1.31
CA LYS A 165 0.99 -3.59 0.71
C LYS A 165 1.30 -2.32 -0.08
N ARG A 166 0.41 -1.90 -0.98
CA ARG A 166 0.56 -0.68 -1.78
C ARG A 166 0.61 0.56 -0.88
N PHE A 167 -0.26 0.63 0.12
CA PHE A 167 -0.29 1.75 1.04
C PHE A 167 1.01 1.87 1.85
N LEU A 168 1.47 0.78 2.47
CA LEU A 168 2.72 0.71 3.23
C LEU A 168 3.91 1.16 2.38
N LYS A 169 3.93 0.72 1.11
CA LYS A 169 5.00 1.00 0.17
C LYS A 169 5.07 2.45 -0.30
N TRP A 170 3.92 3.08 -0.53
CA TRP A 170 3.87 4.45 -1.04
C TRP A 170 3.81 5.51 0.06
N ASN A 171 3.39 5.15 1.27
CA ASN A 171 3.17 6.07 2.37
C ASN A 171 3.98 5.68 3.61
N LEU A 172 5.21 5.17 3.42
CA LEU A 172 6.05 4.71 4.51
C LEU A 172 6.32 5.84 5.53
N ASP A 173 6.46 7.08 5.06
CA ASP A 173 6.64 8.25 5.93
C ASP A 173 5.51 8.35 6.97
N ILE A 174 4.23 8.23 6.55
CA ILE A 174 3.06 8.27 7.45
C ILE A 174 3.09 7.10 8.44
N VAL A 175 3.45 5.92 7.96
CA VAL A 175 3.45 4.70 8.78
C VAL A 175 4.59 4.74 9.81
N SER A 176 5.75 5.28 9.43
CA SER A 176 6.94 5.37 10.28
C SER A 176 6.77 6.30 11.49
N GLU A 177 5.83 7.25 11.41
CA GLU A 177 5.45 8.12 12.52
C GLU A 177 4.57 7.41 13.55
N SER A 178 3.91 6.31 13.16
CA SER A 178 3.07 5.52 14.04
C SER A 178 3.90 4.56 14.92
N ASN A 179 3.47 4.34 16.16
CA ASN A 179 4.15 3.42 17.08
C ASN A 179 4.12 1.96 16.59
N ASP A 180 3.12 1.62 15.77
CA ASP A 180 2.87 0.29 15.20
C ASP A 180 3.98 -0.14 14.22
N PHE A 181 4.70 0.81 13.62
CA PHE A 181 5.88 0.49 12.80
C PHE A 181 6.95 -0.28 13.58
N ASN A 182 7.10 -0.01 14.88
CA ASN A 182 8.07 -0.69 15.73
C ASN A 182 7.76 -2.17 15.96
N GLU A 183 6.49 -2.57 15.83
CA GLU A 183 6.01 -3.94 16.00
C GLU A 183 6.16 -4.78 14.71
N LEU A 184 6.54 -4.14 13.60
CA LEU A 184 6.74 -4.81 12.32
C LEU A 184 7.75 -5.97 12.43
N CYS A 185 7.43 -7.08 11.76
CA CYS A 185 8.29 -8.26 11.70
C CYS A 185 9.49 -8.01 10.79
N GLY A 186 10.67 -8.49 11.18
CA GLY A 186 11.92 -8.33 10.42
C GLY A 186 11.82 -8.87 8.99
N MET A 187 11.14 -10.00 8.79
CA MET A 187 10.93 -10.58 7.45
C MET A 187 10.12 -9.66 6.53
N ILE A 188 9.05 -9.06 7.06
CA ILE A 188 8.22 -8.11 6.32
C ILE A 188 9.05 -6.88 5.92
N LEU A 189 9.87 -6.40 6.85
CA LEU A 189 10.75 -5.26 6.62
C LEU A 189 11.79 -5.56 5.54
N VAL A 190 12.41 -6.75 5.56
CA VAL A 190 13.34 -7.22 4.53
C VAL A 190 12.68 -7.21 3.15
N THR A 191 11.50 -7.81 3.01
CA THR A 191 10.78 -7.85 1.73
C THR A 191 10.41 -6.44 1.25
N LEU A 192 10.04 -5.54 2.17
CA LEU A 192 9.74 -4.14 1.87
C LEU A 192 10.99 -3.38 1.37
N LEU A 193 12.13 -3.57 2.03
CA LEU A 193 13.38 -2.91 1.69
C LEU A 193 13.96 -3.36 0.35
N GLN A 194 13.65 -4.57 -0.10
CA GLN A 194 14.04 -5.05 -1.43
C GLN A 194 13.31 -4.32 -2.57
N GLN A 195 12.16 -3.69 -2.32
CA GLN A 195 11.33 -3.06 -3.36
C GLN A 195 11.95 -1.79 -3.96
N ASN A 196 11.93 -1.68 -5.29
CA ASN A 196 12.47 -0.55 -6.04
C ASN A 196 11.52 0.65 -6.14
N ASP A 197 10.23 0.43 -6.00
CA ASP A 197 9.15 1.42 -6.06
C ASP A 197 8.60 1.75 -4.67
N LEU A 198 9.42 1.53 -3.64
CA LEU A 198 9.21 2.12 -2.32
C LEU A 198 9.37 3.64 -2.42
N VAL A 199 8.42 4.38 -1.85
CA VAL A 199 8.42 5.85 -1.83
C VAL A 199 8.94 6.32 -0.48
N VAL A 200 10.03 7.09 -0.49
CA VAL A 200 10.69 7.66 0.70
C VAL A 200 11.34 8.99 0.35
N GLN A 201 11.60 9.86 1.32
CA GLN A 201 12.29 11.13 1.07
C GLN A 201 13.74 10.95 0.59
N SER A 202 14.54 10.19 1.33
CA SER A 202 15.87 9.76 0.92
C SER A 202 16.20 8.39 1.48
N GLU A 203 17.26 7.76 0.99
CA GLU A 203 17.72 6.50 1.61
C GLU A 203 18.19 6.73 3.06
N TYR A 204 18.68 7.93 3.37
CA TYR A 204 19.06 8.31 4.73
C TYR A 204 17.85 8.44 5.67
N THR A 205 16.72 8.99 5.21
CA THR A 205 15.50 9.00 6.05
C THR A 205 14.99 7.59 6.32
N LEU A 206 15.04 6.71 5.32
CA LEU A 206 14.73 5.28 5.48
C LEU A 206 15.64 4.62 6.52
N PHE A 207 16.96 4.87 6.46
CA PHE A 207 17.90 4.40 7.48
C PHE A 207 17.53 4.90 8.88
N GLY A 208 17.11 6.16 9.03
CA GLY A 208 16.63 6.71 10.30
C GLY A 208 15.38 6.02 10.85
N TYR A 209 14.47 5.58 9.98
CA TYR A 209 13.31 4.77 10.41
C TYR A 209 13.74 3.39 10.92
N LEU A 210 14.69 2.74 10.23
CA LEU A 210 15.24 1.44 10.62
C LEU A 210 16.03 1.53 11.92
N GLU A 211 16.76 2.62 12.14
CA GLU A 211 17.47 2.88 13.39
C GLU A 211 16.49 2.93 14.58
N LYS A 212 15.39 3.68 14.46
CA LYS A 212 14.35 3.74 15.50
C LYS A 212 13.74 2.37 15.78
N TRP A 213 13.41 1.62 14.73
CA TRP A 213 12.87 0.26 14.84
C TRP A 213 13.84 -0.69 15.54
N LEU A 214 15.13 -0.65 15.18
CA LEU A 214 16.16 -1.50 15.78
C LEU A 214 16.36 -1.18 17.27
N LEU A 215 16.38 0.11 17.63
CA LEU A 215 16.49 0.53 19.03
C LEU A 215 15.29 0.08 19.87
N TYR A 216 14.09 0.09 19.29
CA TYR A 216 12.90 -0.45 19.95
C TYR A 216 12.99 -1.97 20.12
N LYS A 217 13.41 -2.71 19.08
CA LYS A 217 13.60 -4.16 19.18
C LYS A 217 14.65 -4.51 20.25
N LYS A 218 15.73 -3.74 20.33
CA LYS A 218 16.72 -3.88 21.41
C LYS A 218 16.10 -3.67 22.79
N ASP A 219 15.30 -2.62 22.99
CA ASP A 219 14.63 -2.36 24.27
C ASP A 219 13.66 -3.49 24.67
N GLN A 220 13.03 -4.15 23.69
CA GLN A 220 12.21 -5.34 23.93
C GLN A 220 13.05 -6.55 24.34
N LEU A 221 14.17 -6.79 23.65
CA LEU A 221 15.11 -7.87 23.98
C LEU A 221 15.76 -7.66 25.37
N ASP A 222 16.04 -6.41 25.75
CA ASP A 222 16.62 -6.06 27.05
C ASP A 222 15.61 -6.31 28.20
N LYS A 223 14.30 -6.23 27.92
CA LYS A 223 13.22 -6.52 28.89
C LYS A 223 12.91 -8.00 29.04
N ASP A 224 13.32 -8.84 28.08
CA ASP A 224 13.08 -10.28 28.15
C ASP A 224 14.01 -10.94 29.18
N PRO A 225 13.49 -11.42 30.31
CA PRO A 225 14.32 -11.99 31.37
C PRO A 225 14.88 -13.38 31.04
N GLU A 226 14.42 -14.04 29.96
CA GLU A 226 14.81 -15.41 29.63
C GLU A 226 16.10 -15.51 28.81
N MET A 227 16.48 -14.45 28.08
CA MET A 227 17.64 -14.48 27.18
C MET A 227 18.96 -14.06 27.86
N SER A 228 20.04 -14.80 27.58
CA SER A 228 21.40 -14.41 27.99
C SER A 228 21.87 -13.14 27.26
N GLU A 229 22.77 -12.38 27.89
CA GLU A 229 23.32 -11.15 27.31
C GLU A 229 24.07 -11.42 25.97
N GLU A 230 24.69 -12.60 25.84
CA GLU A 230 25.36 -13.05 24.61
C GLU A 230 24.36 -13.40 23.50
N GLU A 231 23.24 -14.04 23.83
CA GLU A 231 22.19 -14.40 22.89
C GLU A 231 21.49 -13.16 22.35
N ARG A 232 21.22 -12.17 23.22
CA ARG A 232 20.66 -10.87 22.82
C ARG A 232 21.58 -10.14 21.83
N GLN A 233 22.90 -10.19 22.04
CA GLN A 233 23.86 -9.58 21.13
C GLN A 233 23.91 -10.30 19.79
N SER A 234 23.90 -11.64 19.79
CA SER A 234 23.87 -12.44 18.57
C SER A 234 22.60 -12.19 17.72
N GLU A 235 21.43 -12.17 18.36
CA GLU A 235 20.15 -11.88 17.68
C GLU A 235 20.11 -10.46 17.11
N LEU A 236 20.64 -9.49 17.85
CA LEU A 236 20.74 -8.10 17.38
C LEU A 236 21.65 -7.99 16.15
N VAL A 237 22.81 -8.64 16.16
CA VAL A 237 23.75 -8.65 15.02
C VAL A 237 23.11 -9.33 13.82
N SER A 238 22.48 -10.49 14.01
CA SER A 238 21.77 -11.20 12.93
C SER A 238 20.66 -10.35 12.31
N THR A 239 19.88 -9.65 13.16
CA THR A 239 18.83 -8.73 12.71
C THR A 239 19.41 -7.56 11.91
N ILE A 240 20.54 -6.99 12.35
CA ILE A 240 21.23 -5.92 11.63
C ILE A 240 21.66 -6.41 10.24
N GLU A 241 22.32 -7.57 10.18
CA GLU A 241 22.81 -8.12 8.92
C GLU A 241 21.65 -8.44 7.95
N ALA A 242 20.56 -9.01 8.44
CA ALA A 242 19.39 -9.32 7.61
C ALA A 242 18.69 -8.07 7.08
N VAL A 243 18.43 -7.07 7.94
CA VAL A 243 17.63 -5.89 7.57
C VAL A 243 18.47 -4.84 6.86
N PHE A 244 19.61 -4.44 7.43
CA PHE A 244 20.41 -3.33 6.91
C PHE A 244 21.19 -3.70 5.64
N ALA A 245 21.34 -4.99 5.31
CA ALA A 245 21.93 -5.40 4.03
C ALA A 245 21.08 -4.96 2.83
N HIS A 246 19.82 -4.58 3.02
CA HIS A 246 18.92 -4.09 1.98
C HIS A 246 18.80 -2.56 1.92
N VAL A 247 19.51 -1.83 2.79
CA VAL A 247 19.67 -0.38 2.70
C VAL A 247 20.68 -0.07 1.61
N ARG A 248 20.37 0.90 0.74
CA ARG A 248 21.16 1.24 -0.45
C ARG A 248 22.16 2.35 -0.14
N PHE A 249 23.24 2.01 0.55
CA PHE A 249 24.25 3.00 0.99
C PHE A 249 24.87 3.80 -0.18
N ALA A 250 24.92 3.23 -1.39
CA ALA A 250 25.37 3.95 -2.59
C ALA A 250 24.44 5.09 -3.04
N MET A 251 23.19 5.15 -2.53
CA MET A 251 22.20 6.19 -2.82
C MET A 251 22.17 7.29 -1.74
N MET A 252 23.06 7.22 -0.73
CA MET A 252 23.24 8.26 0.28
C MET A 252 24.40 9.16 -0.12
N SER A 253 24.29 10.47 0.10
CA SER A 253 25.40 11.38 -0.13
C SER A 253 26.59 11.07 0.79
N PRO A 254 27.83 11.45 0.41
CA PRO A 254 29.02 11.25 1.25
C PRO A 254 28.89 11.89 2.65
N ALA A 255 28.15 12.99 2.77
CA ALA A 255 27.86 13.63 4.06
C ALA A 255 26.90 12.78 4.92
N GLU A 256 25.84 12.22 4.32
CA GLU A 256 24.92 11.30 5.00
C GLU A 256 25.64 10.00 5.43
N LEU A 257 26.50 9.46 4.57
CA LEU A 257 27.35 8.30 4.89
C LEU A 257 28.30 8.57 6.07
N ALA A 258 28.86 9.77 6.17
CA ALA A 258 29.66 10.15 7.34
C ALA A 258 28.82 10.19 8.62
N ASN A 259 27.57 10.66 8.54
CA ASN A 259 26.65 10.68 9.67
C ASN A 259 26.28 9.27 10.15
N VAL A 260 26.16 8.29 9.25
CA VAL A 260 25.92 6.87 9.62
C VAL A 260 26.98 6.34 10.59
N LEU A 261 28.24 6.74 10.45
CA LEU A 261 29.33 6.33 11.34
C LEU A 261 29.24 6.94 12.75
N THR A 262 28.41 7.96 12.94
CA THR A 262 28.20 8.62 14.23
C THR A 262 26.97 8.09 14.99
N CYS A 263 26.11 7.32 14.32
CA CYS A 263 24.87 6.82 14.89
C CYS A 263 25.10 5.84 16.05
N PRO A 264 24.21 5.80 17.08
CA PRO A 264 24.28 4.85 18.18
C PRO A 264 24.39 3.39 17.73
N ILE A 265 23.69 3.01 16.66
CA ILE A 265 23.65 1.63 16.16
C ILE A 265 24.98 1.15 15.59
N PHE A 266 25.87 2.07 15.21
CA PHE A 266 27.22 1.77 14.73
C PHE A 266 28.01 0.95 15.76
N ARG A 267 27.78 1.20 17.06
CA ARG A 267 28.50 0.51 18.14
C ARG A 267 28.14 -0.97 18.26
N PHE A 268 26.98 -1.38 17.75
CA PHE A 268 26.50 -2.75 17.84
C PHE A 268 27.16 -3.66 16.80
N HIS A 269 27.44 -3.17 15.59
CA HIS A 269 28.11 -3.98 14.56
C HIS A 269 29.01 -3.12 13.63
N LYS A 270 30.17 -2.72 14.15
CA LYS A 270 31.06 -1.75 13.47
C LYS A 270 31.57 -2.24 12.12
N GLU A 271 32.00 -3.49 12.04
CA GLU A 271 32.63 -4.06 10.84
C GLU A 271 31.68 -4.00 9.65
N PHE A 272 30.41 -4.39 9.84
CA PHE A 272 29.38 -4.32 8.81
C PHE A 272 29.09 -2.89 8.34
N PHE A 273 28.86 -1.94 9.26
CA PHE A 273 28.57 -0.57 8.84
C PHE A 273 29.77 0.09 8.15
N VAL A 274 31.01 -0.18 8.59
CA VAL A 274 32.22 0.30 7.91
C VAL A 274 32.30 -0.28 6.49
N GLU A 275 32.06 -1.58 6.33
CA GLU A 275 32.06 -2.21 5.01
C GLU A 275 31.00 -1.58 4.09
N ARG A 276 29.76 -1.44 4.57
CA ARG A 276 28.65 -0.87 3.80
C ARG A 276 28.87 0.61 3.44
N VAL A 277 29.39 1.42 4.36
CA VAL A 277 29.76 2.81 4.08
C VAL A 277 30.90 2.88 3.07
N ALA A 278 31.88 1.97 3.15
CA ALA A 278 32.96 1.91 2.17
C ALA A 278 32.44 1.58 0.75
N ILE A 279 31.41 0.75 0.62
CA ILE A 279 30.72 0.48 -0.66
C ILE A 279 30.15 1.79 -1.24
N GLY A 280 29.40 2.56 -0.44
CA GLY A 280 28.86 3.84 -0.87
C GLY A 280 29.96 4.84 -1.27
N MET A 281 31.01 4.97 -0.47
CA MET A 281 32.15 5.84 -0.80
C MET A 281 32.90 5.39 -2.07
N CYS A 282 32.99 4.08 -2.35
CA CYS A 282 33.56 3.58 -3.61
C CYS A 282 32.71 3.97 -4.81
N TYR A 283 31.37 3.97 -4.67
CA TYR A 283 30.44 4.44 -5.68
C TYR A 283 30.61 5.94 -5.97
N HIS A 284 30.74 6.76 -4.92
CA HIS A 284 31.01 8.21 -5.01
C HIS A 284 32.45 8.58 -5.35
N SER A 285 33.37 7.62 -5.49
CA SER A 285 34.74 7.84 -5.96
C SER A 285 35.08 7.17 -7.31
N GLY A 286 34.12 6.47 -7.92
CA GLY A 286 34.25 5.97 -9.30
C GLY A 286 35.13 4.73 -9.41
N ARG A 287 35.20 3.93 -8.34
CA ARG A 287 36.01 2.70 -8.29
C ARG A 287 35.22 1.52 -8.86
N ASP A 288 35.22 1.39 -10.18
CA ASP A 288 34.39 0.43 -10.92
C ASP A 288 34.67 -1.04 -10.57
N ASP A 289 35.91 -1.43 -10.32
CA ASP A 289 36.26 -2.83 -10.04
C ASP A 289 35.53 -3.36 -8.80
N ARG A 290 35.49 -2.54 -7.73
CA ARG A 290 34.83 -2.89 -6.47
C ARG A 290 33.30 -2.89 -6.61
N ILE A 291 32.75 -2.01 -7.45
CA ILE A 291 31.32 -2.00 -7.77
C ILE A 291 30.91 -3.30 -8.49
N ARG A 292 31.73 -3.77 -9.44
CA ARG A 292 31.48 -5.02 -10.18
C ARG A 292 31.52 -6.24 -9.27
N GLU A 293 32.47 -6.31 -8.34
CA GLU A 293 32.55 -7.38 -7.33
C GLU A 293 31.27 -7.44 -6.50
N ILE A 294 30.77 -6.29 -6.02
CA ILE A 294 29.56 -6.23 -5.19
C ILE A 294 28.33 -6.60 -5.99
N ARG A 295 28.23 -6.17 -7.26
CA ARG A 295 27.11 -6.56 -8.14
C ARG A 295 27.04 -8.06 -8.40
N ALA A 296 28.17 -8.76 -8.34
CA ALA A 296 28.21 -10.21 -8.50
C ALA A 296 27.67 -10.97 -7.27
N GLN A 297 27.53 -10.29 -6.12
CA GLN A 297 26.92 -10.88 -4.92
C GLN A 297 25.40 -10.94 -5.05
N GLU A 298 24.78 -11.83 -4.26
CA GLU A 298 23.32 -11.93 -4.16
C GLU A 298 22.73 -10.58 -3.71
N ASN A 299 21.70 -10.10 -4.43
CA ASN A 299 21.06 -8.79 -4.24
C ASN A 299 21.98 -7.56 -4.42
N GLY A 300 23.22 -7.73 -4.88
CA GLY A 300 24.17 -6.63 -5.08
C GLY A 300 23.74 -5.60 -6.13
N THR A 301 22.92 -5.99 -7.10
CA THR A 301 22.37 -5.07 -8.13
C THR A 301 21.35 -4.08 -7.56
N LEU A 302 20.65 -4.44 -6.49
CA LEU A 302 19.65 -3.57 -5.84
C LEU A 302 20.32 -2.40 -5.12
N GLN A 303 21.55 -2.58 -4.65
CA GLN A 303 22.33 -1.56 -3.94
C GLN A 303 22.59 -0.30 -4.79
N PHE A 304 22.68 -0.45 -6.11
CA PHE A 304 22.95 0.62 -7.07
C PHE A 304 21.70 1.07 -7.85
N THR A 305 20.53 0.62 -7.42
CA THR A 305 19.26 0.98 -8.05
C THR A 305 18.55 2.03 -7.19
N PRO A 306 18.18 3.21 -7.70
CA PRO A 306 17.45 4.19 -6.90
C PRO A 306 16.02 3.73 -6.60
N ARG A 307 15.50 4.13 -5.44
CA ARG A 307 14.06 4.04 -5.10
C ARG A 307 13.30 5.24 -5.68
N LEU A 308 12.03 5.41 -5.29
CA LEU A 308 11.26 6.62 -5.59
C LEU A 308 11.52 7.65 -4.49
N TYR A 309 12.54 8.48 -4.70
CA TYR A 309 12.92 9.53 -3.76
C TYR A 309 12.07 10.80 -3.94
N THR A 310 11.41 11.26 -2.87
CA THR A 310 10.52 12.44 -2.88
C THR A 310 11.22 13.74 -2.50
N ASN A 311 12.54 13.74 -2.36
CA ASN A 311 13.31 14.97 -2.15
C ASN A 311 13.32 15.89 -3.40
N ASP A 312 13.68 17.15 -3.20
CA ASP A 312 13.74 18.14 -4.28
C ASP A 312 14.85 17.88 -5.30
N ARG A 313 15.80 16.97 -5.01
CA ARG A 313 16.90 16.60 -5.94
C ARG A 313 16.38 15.78 -7.12
N TRP A 314 15.37 14.95 -6.88
CA TRP A 314 14.86 13.98 -7.85
C TRP A 314 13.40 14.22 -8.23
N SER A 315 12.70 15.09 -7.51
CA SER A 315 11.26 15.22 -7.64
C SER A 315 10.76 16.65 -7.75
N LEU A 316 9.60 16.79 -8.38
CA LEU A 316 8.83 18.00 -8.52
C LEU A 316 7.43 17.77 -7.98
N SER A 317 7.03 18.55 -6.97
CA SER A 317 5.66 18.58 -6.45
C SER A 317 4.84 19.65 -7.18
N MET A 318 3.65 19.27 -7.65
CA MET A 318 2.74 20.11 -8.42
C MET A 318 1.36 20.08 -7.76
N MET A 319 0.74 21.24 -7.65
CA MET A 319 -0.63 21.39 -7.18
C MET A 319 -1.42 22.25 -8.17
N ILE A 320 -2.64 21.82 -8.45
CA ILE A 320 -3.59 22.57 -9.26
C ILE A 320 -4.85 22.75 -8.43
N ASP A 321 -5.14 23.98 -8.08
CA ASP A 321 -6.34 24.36 -7.31
C ASP A 321 -7.52 24.67 -8.24
N GLU A 322 -8.71 24.75 -7.67
CA GLU A 322 -9.95 25.12 -8.37
C GLU A 322 -10.24 24.24 -9.62
N PHE A 323 -10.09 22.93 -9.50
CA PHE A 323 -10.20 21.97 -10.60
C PHE A 323 -11.51 22.05 -11.40
N GLU A 324 -12.59 22.50 -10.78
CA GLU A 324 -13.88 22.72 -11.42
C GLU A 324 -13.85 23.85 -12.47
N LYS A 325 -12.98 24.85 -12.29
CA LYS A 325 -12.88 26.02 -13.19
C LYS A 325 -11.95 25.80 -14.38
N ILE A 326 -11.18 24.71 -14.39
CA ILE A 326 -10.22 24.41 -15.45
C ILE A 326 -10.97 24.14 -16.76
N GLU A 327 -10.57 24.83 -17.83
CA GLU A 327 -11.16 24.64 -19.15
C GLU A 327 -10.83 23.25 -19.71
N ASN A 328 -11.72 22.72 -20.54
CA ASN A 328 -11.44 21.46 -21.23
C ASN A 328 -10.21 21.59 -22.12
N TYR A 329 -9.32 20.59 -22.07
CA TYR A 329 -8.08 20.52 -22.86
C TYR A 329 -7.00 21.56 -22.50
N GLN A 330 -7.17 22.33 -21.43
CA GLN A 330 -6.11 23.18 -20.90
C GLN A 330 -4.96 22.31 -20.35
N ASN A 331 -3.71 22.72 -20.62
CA ASN A 331 -2.52 22.10 -20.07
C ASN A 331 -1.83 23.02 -19.05
N PHE A 332 -1.07 22.39 -18.16
CA PHE A 332 -0.25 23.08 -17.16
C PHE A 332 1.19 22.62 -17.32
N VAL A 333 2.14 23.55 -17.28
CA VAL A 333 3.55 23.29 -17.58
C VAL A 333 4.40 23.68 -16.38
N TRP A 334 5.32 22.79 -16.00
CA TRP A 334 6.33 23.04 -14.98
C TRP A 334 7.70 22.65 -15.50
N CYS A 335 8.74 23.28 -14.97
CA CYS A 335 10.12 22.92 -15.27
C CYS A 335 10.90 22.66 -13.97
N PHE A 336 11.77 21.66 -13.98
CA PHE A 336 12.69 21.40 -12.89
C PHE A 336 13.97 20.74 -13.39
N PHE A 337 14.98 20.72 -12.53
CA PHE A 337 16.28 20.13 -12.81
C PHE A 337 16.46 18.90 -11.92
N SER A 338 16.85 17.77 -12.52
CA SER A 338 17.31 16.60 -11.77
C SER A 338 18.80 16.39 -12.02
N GLN A 339 19.51 15.70 -11.13
CA GLN A 339 20.89 15.31 -11.43
C GLN A 339 20.92 14.26 -12.56
N LYS A 340 21.97 14.30 -13.38
CA LYS A 340 22.19 13.37 -14.49
C LYS A 340 22.75 12.02 -14.03
N HIS A 341 23.52 12.03 -12.96
CA HIS A 341 24.12 10.84 -12.36
C HIS A 341 23.76 10.78 -10.88
N LEU A 342 23.64 9.57 -10.33
CA LEU A 342 23.43 9.35 -8.90
C LEU A 342 24.72 9.53 -8.09
N SER A 343 25.88 9.31 -8.73
CA SER A 343 27.18 9.44 -8.10
C SER A 343 27.72 10.87 -8.21
N GLU A 344 28.25 11.36 -7.09
CA GLU A 344 28.93 12.66 -6.97
C GLU A 344 30.36 12.65 -7.57
N CYS A 345 30.81 11.55 -8.20
CA CYS A 345 32.08 11.53 -8.94
C CYS A 345 32.10 12.47 -10.13
N TYR A 346 30.94 12.56 -10.80
CA TYR A 346 30.79 13.35 -12.00
C TYR A 346 30.52 14.79 -11.58
N GLU A 347 31.05 15.76 -12.32
CA GLU A 347 30.67 17.16 -12.13
C GLU A 347 29.15 17.31 -12.12
N ASP A 348 28.64 18.27 -11.35
CA ASP A 348 27.21 18.49 -11.06
C ASP A 348 26.44 18.88 -12.34
N GLN A 349 26.25 17.90 -13.21
CA GLN A 349 25.48 18.00 -14.44
C GLN A 349 24.04 17.72 -14.08
N SER A 350 23.21 18.74 -14.21
CA SER A 350 21.76 18.61 -14.13
C SER A 350 21.18 18.40 -15.52
N VAL A 351 19.97 17.83 -15.57
CA VAL A 351 19.15 17.72 -16.78
C VAL A 351 17.89 18.55 -16.56
N ALA A 352 17.62 19.48 -17.46
CA ALA A 352 16.39 20.26 -17.49
C ALA A 352 15.20 19.45 -18.04
N TRP A 353 14.11 19.39 -17.27
CA TRP A 353 12.88 18.71 -17.61
C TRP A 353 11.71 19.69 -17.71
N GLU A 354 10.85 19.47 -18.69
CA GLU A 354 9.57 20.14 -18.84
C GLU A 354 8.44 19.12 -18.69
N ILE A 355 7.52 19.38 -17.76
CA ILE A 355 6.45 18.51 -17.36
C ILE A 355 5.12 19.18 -17.72
N GLU A 356 4.37 18.61 -18.65
CA GLU A 356 3.06 19.12 -19.04
C GLU A 356 1.94 18.16 -18.59
N LEU A 357 0.98 18.65 -17.81
CA LEU A 357 -0.21 17.88 -17.40
C LEU A 357 -1.44 18.33 -18.19
N PHE A 358 -2.19 17.35 -18.70
CA PHE A 358 -3.47 17.51 -19.38
C PHE A 358 -4.58 16.84 -18.54
N PRO A 359 -5.18 17.56 -17.57
CA PRO A 359 -6.18 16.99 -16.66
C PRO A 359 -7.53 16.68 -17.32
N ARG A 360 -7.94 17.45 -18.34
CA ARG A 360 -9.26 17.32 -19.00
C ARG A 360 -9.15 16.84 -20.45
N GLY A 361 -8.20 15.94 -20.74
CA GLY A 361 -8.01 15.39 -22.08
C GLY A 361 -7.06 16.21 -22.93
N VAL A 362 -6.70 15.65 -24.09
CA VAL A 362 -5.80 16.28 -25.07
C VAL A 362 -6.58 16.51 -26.36
N LYS A 363 -6.52 17.72 -26.91
CA LYS A 363 -7.12 18.07 -28.20
C LYS A 363 -6.03 18.43 -29.20
N TYR A 364 -6.00 17.72 -30.32
CA TYR A 364 -5.18 18.04 -31.48
C TYR A 364 -6.06 18.73 -32.52
N ASN A 365 -5.76 20.00 -32.78
CA ASN A 365 -6.47 20.79 -33.78
C ASN A 365 -6.22 20.23 -35.19
N ARG A 366 -7.15 20.52 -36.11
CA ARG A 366 -6.98 20.19 -37.53
C ARG A 366 -5.68 20.81 -38.05
N ALA A 367 -4.92 20.01 -38.79
CA ALA A 367 -3.67 20.45 -39.39
C ALA A 367 -3.62 20.02 -40.86
N MET A 368 -2.86 20.73 -41.68
CA MET A 368 -2.61 20.33 -43.06
C MET A 368 -1.17 19.85 -43.16
N LEU A 369 -0.97 18.58 -43.49
CA LEU A 369 0.36 18.07 -43.77
C LEU A 369 0.77 18.55 -45.17
N ILE A 370 1.75 19.44 -45.21
CA ILE A 370 2.30 19.93 -46.48
C ILE A 370 3.16 18.82 -47.08
N GLY A 371 2.87 18.42 -48.31
CA GLY A 371 3.58 17.35 -48.99
C GLY A 371 5.06 17.71 -49.23
N VAL A 372 5.98 16.85 -48.78
CA VAL A 372 7.41 16.93 -49.12
C VAL A 372 7.93 15.55 -49.51
N PHE A 373 8.74 15.49 -50.57
CA PHE A 373 9.30 14.28 -51.18
C PHE A 373 8.26 13.29 -51.77
N ASN A 374 7.76 12.34 -50.98
CA ASN A 374 7.06 11.14 -51.45
C ASN A 374 5.52 11.20 -51.37
N MET A 375 4.96 12.31 -50.88
CA MET A 375 3.51 12.56 -50.83
C MET A 375 3.22 13.88 -51.57
N PRO A 376 2.75 13.84 -52.84
CA PRO A 376 2.55 15.03 -53.66
C PRO A 376 1.26 15.80 -53.33
N VAL A 377 0.40 15.27 -52.46
CA VAL A 377 -0.89 15.86 -52.11
C VAL A 377 -0.85 16.31 -50.66
N ASN A 378 -1.29 17.54 -50.41
CA ASN A 378 -1.52 18.02 -49.05
C ASN A 378 -2.64 17.19 -48.41
N THR A 379 -2.33 16.55 -47.29
CA THR A 379 -3.29 15.72 -46.58
C THR A 379 -3.84 16.50 -45.39
N GLU A 380 -5.15 16.66 -45.32
CA GLU A 380 -5.80 17.22 -44.13
C GLU A 380 -5.77 16.16 -43.01
N ILE A 381 -5.18 16.54 -41.87
CA ILE A 381 -5.20 15.76 -40.64
C ILE A 381 -6.42 16.22 -39.84
N PRO A 382 -7.41 15.35 -39.61
CA PRO A 382 -8.61 15.71 -38.88
C PRO A 382 -8.29 16.03 -37.41
N GLU A 383 -9.20 16.76 -36.79
CA GLU A 383 -9.14 17.01 -35.35
C GLU A 383 -9.28 15.69 -34.60
N SER A 384 -8.43 15.47 -33.61
CA SER A 384 -8.51 14.30 -32.74
C SER A 384 -8.52 14.71 -31.28
N ILE A 385 -9.44 14.13 -30.52
CA ILE A 385 -9.58 14.36 -29.09
C ILE A 385 -9.31 13.04 -28.38
N ILE A 386 -8.37 13.07 -27.44
CA ILE A 386 -8.03 11.92 -26.61
C ILE A 386 -8.55 12.19 -25.18
N ARG A 387 -9.50 11.37 -24.75
CA ARG A 387 -10.11 11.43 -23.40
C ARG A 387 -9.24 10.69 -22.39
N THR A 388 -8.12 11.30 -22.01
CA THR A 388 -7.14 10.73 -21.08
C THR A 388 -6.57 11.82 -20.19
N VAL A 389 -6.26 11.48 -18.94
CA VAL A 389 -5.42 12.32 -18.10
C VAL A 389 -3.97 11.99 -18.45
N ARG A 390 -3.32 12.90 -19.19
CA ARG A 390 -1.96 12.70 -19.71
C ARG A 390 -0.95 13.56 -18.97
N LEU A 391 0.20 12.98 -18.66
CA LEU A 391 1.41 13.72 -18.31
C LEU A 391 2.45 13.50 -19.41
N LYS A 392 3.00 14.59 -19.92
CA LYS A 392 4.07 14.60 -20.89
C LYS A 392 5.35 15.06 -20.19
N VAL A 393 6.41 14.27 -20.34
CA VAL A 393 7.75 14.56 -19.82
C VAL A 393 8.66 14.81 -21.01
N LEU A 394 9.22 16.01 -21.10
CA LEU A 394 10.13 16.44 -22.15
C LEU A 394 11.52 16.69 -21.55
N CYS A 395 12.53 16.03 -22.10
CA CYS A 395 13.93 16.37 -21.86
C CYS A 395 14.30 17.58 -22.74
N GLN A 396 14.62 18.72 -22.12
CA GLN A 396 14.99 19.92 -22.86
C GLN A 396 16.43 19.86 -23.38
N GLU A 397 17.29 19.08 -22.73
CA GLU A 397 18.70 18.99 -23.08
C GLU A 397 19.00 18.05 -24.24
N ARG A 398 20.17 18.27 -24.87
CA ARG A 398 20.73 17.36 -25.86
C ARG A 398 21.66 16.39 -25.14
N LEU A 399 21.20 15.15 -24.97
CA LEU A 399 22.02 14.10 -24.37
C LEU A 399 23.07 13.64 -25.39
N GLN A 400 24.30 13.44 -24.94
CA GLN A 400 25.39 12.93 -25.80
C GLN A 400 25.20 11.44 -26.11
N GLU A 401 24.61 10.70 -25.18
CA GLU A 401 24.35 9.27 -25.25
C GLU A 401 22.93 8.97 -24.76
N ASP A 402 22.42 7.80 -25.12
CA ASP A 402 21.11 7.34 -24.69
C ASP A 402 21.13 7.04 -23.20
N GLN A 403 20.36 7.80 -22.43
CA GLN A 403 20.31 7.64 -20.98
C GLN A 403 18.96 7.10 -20.53
N ARG A 404 19.01 6.22 -19.54
CA ARG A 404 17.83 5.56 -18.98
C ARG A 404 17.39 6.26 -17.71
N PHE A 405 16.11 6.60 -17.62
CA PHE A 405 15.51 7.22 -16.44
C PHE A 405 14.31 6.43 -15.95
N ARG A 406 14.13 6.42 -14.64
CA ARG A 406 12.91 5.95 -13.98
C ARG A 406 12.05 7.16 -13.65
N ILE A 407 10.86 7.20 -14.22
CA ILE A 407 9.84 8.21 -13.97
C ILE A 407 8.79 7.60 -13.04
N GLY A 408 8.64 8.17 -11.85
CA GLY A 408 7.54 7.91 -10.92
C GLY A 408 6.55 9.07 -10.93
N VAL A 409 5.27 8.80 -11.05
CA VAL A 409 4.20 9.81 -10.91
C VAL A 409 3.35 9.40 -9.72
N LEU A 410 3.51 10.11 -8.62
CA LEU A 410 2.75 9.91 -7.40
C LEU A 410 1.55 10.85 -7.41
N ILE A 411 0.35 10.33 -7.18
CA ILE A 411 -0.88 11.12 -7.14
C ILE A 411 -1.44 11.02 -5.74
N SER A 412 -1.60 12.17 -5.10
CA SER A 412 -2.19 12.25 -3.78
C SER A 412 -3.71 12.13 -3.87
N GLY A 413 -4.30 11.47 -2.89
CA GLY A 413 -5.74 11.42 -2.70
C GLY A 413 -6.11 11.62 -1.23
N VAL A 414 -7.40 11.75 -0.95
CA VAL A 414 -7.92 11.88 0.41
C VAL A 414 -8.76 10.66 0.77
N GLN A 415 -8.42 10.02 1.87
CA GLN A 415 -9.26 9.03 2.52
C GLN A 415 -9.42 9.42 3.99
N ASN A 416 -10.67 9.56 4.44
CA ASN A 416 -11.00 9.90 5.83
C ASN A 416 -10.31 11.18 6.34
N ARG A 417 -10.19 12.20 5.48
CA ARG A 417 -9.50 13.49 5.73
C ARG A 417 -7.97 13.39 5.84
N ILE A 418 -7.39 12.23 5.53
CA ILE A 418 -5.94 12.03 5.50
C ILE A 418 -5.49 12.02 4.03
N THR A 419 -4.62 12.96 3.69
CA THR A 419 -3.95 13.02 2.40
C THR A 419 -2.82 11.99 2.36
N HIS A 420 -2.83 11.13 1.35
CA HIS A 420 -1.83 10.10 1.16
C HIS A 420 -1.66 9.84 -0.35
N ILE A 421 -0.56 9.19 -0.74
CA ILE A 421 -0.36 8.73 -2.11
C ILE A 421 -1.32 7.58 -2.37
N ARG A 422 -2.27 7.83 -3.27
CA ARG A 422 -3.35 6.90 -3.61
C ARG A 422 -2.98 6.06 -4.82
N THR A 423 -2.30 6.65 -5.80
CA THR A 423 -1.85 5.96 -7.01
C THR A 423 -0.41 6.36 -7.32
N CYS A 424 0.38 5.38 -7.77
CA CYS A 424 1.76 5.55 -8.19
C CYS A 424 1.95 4.88 -9.54
N HIS A 425 2.33 5.66 -10.55
CA HIS A 425 2.68 5.16 -11.87
C HIS A 425 4.20 5.16 -12.01
N VAL A 426 4.80 4.01 -12.32
CA VAL A 426 6.24 3.91 -12.54
C VAL A 426 6.49 3.47 -13.98
N ARG A 427 7.32 4.23 -14.70
CA ARG A 427 7.77 3.91 -16.04
C ARG A 427 9.27 4.08 -16.13
N THR A 428 9.91 3.22 -16.91
CA THR A 428 11.32 3.37 -17.25
C THR A 428 11.40 3.69 -18.72
N ALA A 429 12.08 4.78 -19.06
CA ALA A 429 12.19 5.27 -20.42
C ALA A 429 13.65 5.62 -20.75
N TYR A 430 13.96 5.54 -22.04
CA TYR A 430 15.23 6.01 -22.59
C TYR A 430 15.00 7.39 -23.19
N PHE A 431 15.87 8.33 -22.86
CA PHE A 431 15.89 9.65 -23.48
C PHE A 431 17.14 9.75 -24.34
N SER A 432 16.94 10.13 -25.59
CA SER A 432 17.98 10.36 -26.59
C SER A 432 17.70 11.65 -27.35
N ASN A 433 18.59 12.02 -28.27
CA ASN A 433 18.35 13.19 -29.12
C ASN A 433 17.10 13.05 -30.00
N ASP A 434 16.76 11.82 -30.40
CA ASP A 434 15.59 11.53 -31.24
C ASP A 434 14.32 11.30 -30.40
N PHE A 435 14.48 10.70 -29.21
CA PHE A 435 13.38 10.38 -28.30
C PHE A 435 13.47 11.20 -27.01
N ARG A 436 12.98 12.43 -27.07
CA ARG A 436 13.00 13.38 -25.93
C ARG A 436 11.71 13.48 -25.15
N VAL A 437 10.63 12.91 -25.67
CA VAL A 437 9.28 13.06 -25.12
C VAL A 437 8.75 11.71 -24.68
N LEU A 438 8.28 11.65 -23.44
CA LEU A 438 7.53 10.52 -22.89
C LEU A 438 6.12 10.98 -22.55
N ASN A 439 5.11 10.30 -23.12
CA ASN A 439 3.72 10.50 -22.74
C ASN A 439 3.26 9.36 -21.82
N ILE A 440 2.71 9.72 -20.67
CA ILE A 440 2.10 8.79 -19.72
C ILE A 440 0.59 9.07 -19.70
N ASP A 441 -0.17 8.11 -20.21
CA ASP A 441 -1.63 8.17 -20.32
C ASP A 441 -2.34 7.43 -19.18
N ASN A 442 -3.62 7.76 -18.99
CA ASN A 442 -4.50 7.14 -17.99
C ASN A 442 -3.95 7.23 -16.56
N LEU A 443 -3.36 8.38 -16.21
CA LEU A 443 -2.87 8.62 -14.84
C LEU A 443 -3.99 8.53 -13.81
N ILE A 444 -5.14 9.11 -14.14
CA ILE A 444 -6.38 9.02 -13.38
C ILE A 444 -7.47 8.64 -14.39
N PRO A 445 -8.42 7.76 -14.05
CA PRO A 445 -9.56 7.47 -14.92
C PRO A 445 -10.28 8.77 -15.31
N TYR A 446 -10.40 9.02 -16.62
CA TYR A 446 -10.92 10.29 -17.14
C TYR A 446 -12.33 10.61 -16.62
N ASP A 447 -13.19 9.59 -16.51
CA ASP A 447 -14.57 9.76 -16.06
C ASP A 447 -14.66 10.12 -14.57
N GLU A 448 -13.66 9.75 -13.77
CA GLU A 448 -13.62 10.05 -12.33
C GLU A 448 -13.52 11.55 -12.06
N LEU A 449 -12.79 12.28 -12.91
CA LEU A 449 -12.58 13.73 -12.80
C LEU A 449 -13.70 14.56 -13.46
N GLN A 450 -14.65 13.92 -14.17
CA GLN A 450 -15.81 14.61 -14.73
C GLN A 450 -16.99 14.72 -13.75
N LEU A 451 -17.04 13.87 -12.72
CA LEU A 451 -18.16 13.81 -11.78
C LEU A 451 -18.20 15.07 -10.89
N SER A 452 -19.17 15.95 -11.15
CA SER A 452 -19.44 17.13 -10.34
C SER A 452 -20.41 16.78 -9.20
N ALA A 453 -20.04 17.17 -7.97
CA ALA A 453 -20.90 17.40 -6.81
C ALA A 453 -21.37 16.26 -5.88
N VAL A 454 -21.56 14.98 -6.26
CA VAL A 454 -22.12 13.99 -5.29
C VAL A 454 -21.12 12.94 -4.80
N ASN A 455 -20.12 12.58 -5.59
CA ASN A 455 -19.01 11.71 -5.20
C ASN A 455 -17.71 12.31 -5.77
N LEU A 456 -17.22 13.40 -5.17
CA LEU A 456 -15.95 14.01 -5.55
C LEU A 456 -14.86 12.93 -5.58
N SER A 457 -14.13 12.88 -6.69
CA SER A 457 -13.04 11.92 -6.93
C SER A 457 -12.17 11.79 -5.67
N PRO A 458 -11.85 10.57 -5.22
CA PRO A 458 -10.92 10.38 -4.11
C PRO A 458 -9.49 10.89 -4.39
N HIS A 459 -9.15 11.22 -5.64
CA HIS A 459 -7.89 11.86 -6.02
C HIS A 459 -7.92 13.39 -5.88
N LEU A 460 -9.08 13.99 -5.61
CA LEU A 460 -9.20 15.41 -5.31
C LEU A 460 -9.01 15.64 -3.79
N ILE A 461 -8.07 16.51 -3.47
CA ILE A 461 -7.68 16.88 -2.11
C ILE A 461 -8.22 18.27 -1.73
N GLY A 462 -8.09 18.64 -0.47
CA GLY A 462 -8.58 19.92 0.07
C GLY A 462 -9.96 19.79 0.73
N GLU A 463 -10.36 20.80 1.50
CA GLU A 463 -11.64 20.81 2.22
C GLU A 463 -12.83 20.76 1.27
N LYS A 464 -12.70 21.43 0.12
CA LYS A 464 -13.70 21.45 -0.95
C LYS A 464 -13.50 20.33 -1.98
N ARG A 465 -12.43 19.54 -1.84
CA ARG A 465 -11.97 18.54 -2.83
C ARG A 465 -11.87 19.11 -4.24
N ASP A 466 -11.18 20.23 -4.37
CA ASP A 466 -11.00 20.98 -5.62
C ASP A 466 -9.53 21.07 -6.05
N THR A 467 -8.60 20.45 -5.33
CA THR A 467 -7.18 20.48 -5.65
C THR A 467 -6.70 19.10 -6.12
N ILE A 468 -5.89 19.03 -7.18
CA ILE A 468 -5.11 17.83 -7.51
C ILE A 468 -3.65 18.07 -7.14
N ARG A 469 -3.04 17.12 -6.43
CA ARG A 469 -1.60 17.12 -6.14
C ARG A 469 -0.93 15.91 -6.79
N LEU A 470 0.09 16.18 -7.59
CA LEU A 470 0.96 15.17 -8.18
C LEU A 470 2.41 15.46 -7.80
N GLN A 471 3.21 14.42 -7.67
CA GLN A 471 4.65 14.52 -7.51
C GLN A 471 5.32 13.65 -8.56
N VAL A 472 6.14 14.25 -9.42
CA VAL A 472 6.87 13.56 -10.48
C VAL A 472 8.31 13.38 -10.02
N ILE A 473 8.79 12.14 -10.05
CA ILE A 473 10.14 11.74 -9.68
C ILE A 473 10.84 11.30 -10.95
N ILE A 474 12.01 11.87 -11.25
CA ILE A 474 12.86 11.45 -12.36
C ILE A 474 14.24 11.11 -11.81
N ALA A 475 14.53 9.82 -11.73
CA ALA A 475 15.80 9.30 -11.24
C ALA A 475 16.58 8.62 -12.38
N PRO A 476 17.86 8.96 -12.61
CA PRO A 476 18.69 8.29 -13.60
C PRO A 476 18.97 6.85 -13.16
N LEU A 477 18.95 5.93 -14.12
CA LEU A 477 19.36 4.54 -13.93
C LEU A 477 20.75 4.38 -14.55
N GLY A 478 21.78 4.36 -13.71
CA GLY A 478 23.15 4.14 -14.16
C GLY A 478 23.37 2.72 -14.70
N GLU A 479 24.54 2.49 -15.30
CA GLU A 479 24.95 1.18 -15.87
C GLU A 479 24.88 0.02 -14.86
N TYR A 480 24.99 0.37 -13.57
CA TYR A 480 25.00 -0.57 -12.46
C TYR A 480 23.61 -0.93 -11.91
N ALA A 481 22.56 -0.22 -12.32
CA ALA A 481 21.20 -0.41 -11.83
C ALA A 481 20.56 -1.71 -12.37
N CYS A 482 19.66 -2.29 -11.58
CA CYS A 482 18.90 -3.48 -11.95
C CYS A 482 17.80 -3.13 -12.97
N THR A 483 17.61 -4.00 -13.98
CA THR A 483 16.52 -3.91 -14.95
C THR A 483 15.20 -4.43 -14.42
N ASP A 484 15.26 -5.37 -13.48
CA ASP A 484 14.11 -6.17 -13.06
C ASP A 484 13.61 -5.72 -11.68
N MET A 485 12.29 -5.75 -11.50
CA MET A 485 11.65 -5.45 -10.21
C MET A 485 11.53 -6.75 -9.40
N PRO A 486 12.09 -6.81 -8.19
CA PRO A 486 11.92 -7.98 -7.33
C PRO A 486 10.44 -8.15 -6.95
N THR A 487 9.94 -9.38 -6.96
CA THR A 487 8.55 -9.72 -6.65
C THR A 487 8.23 -9.40 -5.19
N PHE A 488 7.13 -8.69 -4.93
CA PHE A 488 6.63 -8.42 -3.57
C PHE A 488 5.73 -9.55 -3.06
N GLU A 489 6.27 -10.78 -3.11
CA GLU A 489 5.60 -12.00 -2.70
C GLU A 489 6.20 -12.49 -1.39
N PHE A 490 5.33 -12.80 -0.44
CA PHE A 490 5.71 -13.55 0.75
C PHE A 490 5.63 -15.01 0.33
N LYS A 491 6.77 -15.62 0.01
CA LYS A 491 6.83 -17.07 -0.13
C LYS A 491 6.73 -17.65 1.27
N ASP A 492 5.60 -18.29 1.54
CA ASP A 492 5.27 -19.12 2.70
C ASP A 492 5.65 -18.49 4.06
N LEU A 493 4.65 -17.87 4.69
CA LEU A 493 4.68 -17.50 6.11
C LEU A 493 4.28 -18.69 6.97
#